data_AF-A0A9D7GPW8-F1
#
_entry.id   AF-A0A9D7GPW8-F1
#
_cell.length_a   1.000
_cell.length_b   1.000
_cell.length_c   1.000
_cell.angle_alpha   90.00
_cell.angle_beta   90.00
_cell.angle_gamma   90.00
#
_symmetry.space_group_name_H-M   'P 1'
#
loop_
_entity.id
_entity.type
_entity.pdbx_description
1 polymer ?
#
loop_
_entity_poly.entity_id
_entity_poly.type
_entity_poly.pdbx_seq_one_letter_code
_entity_poly.pdbx_strand_id
1 'polypeptide(L)'
;MFFQNRIELQQKDKFFIRAYATNENAGDSYDAYFTALLLERSAKGDVDWGTDYFTNYSTQGVPIIRNLPGYPTYVFDPENPDGYQQYLDSITDFLTDYTSLIDSLHNNAENYANNESVSPGQHAFYLPGTAVFDSAFNYITTHESYAEGGSKFYDKSALYHLHGEYKFTPGFMDIVVGANYRMYRPNSHGTIFSDTNDVKITNSEFGVYGGLEKRFLDSLLKINATLRVDKNENFDVLFFRPFQQCTL
;
A
#
# COMPACT_ATOMS: atom_id res chain seq x y z
N MET A 1 6.93 -12.98 -8.20
CA MET A 1 6.48 -13.99 -9.18
C MET A 1 5.17 -14.61 -8.72
N PHE A 2 4.15 -14.56 -9.57
CA PHE A 2 2.84 -15.17 -9.32
C PHE A 2 2.71 -16.39 -10.23
N PHE A 3 2.32 -17.54 -9.67
CA PHE A 3 2.14 -18.76 -10.45
C PHE A 3 0.81 -19.42 -10.14
N GLN A 4 0.03 -19.71 -11.18
CA GLN A 4 -1.29 -20.33 -11.06
C GLN A 4 -1.34 -21.61 -11.90
N ASN A 5 -1.55 -22.75 -11.23
CA ASN A 5 -1.84 -24.02 -11.89
C ASN A 5 -3.34 -24.25 -11.90
N ARG A 6 -3.85 -24.78 -13.01
CA ARG A 6 -5.24 -25.21 -13.16
C ARG A 6 -5.31 -26.62 -13.72
N ILE A 7 -6.04 -27.49 -13.03
CA ILE A 7 -6.44 -28.82 -13.52
C ILE A 7 -7.97 -28.83 -13.59
N GLU A 8 -8.52 -29.26 -14.73
CA GLU A 8 -9.95 -29.30 -14.95
C GLU A 8 -10.35 -30.58 -15.69
N LEU A 9 -11.33 -31.28 -15.15
CA LEU A 9 -12.01 -32.40 -15.77
C LEU A 9 -13.47 -32.00 -15.99
N GLN A 10 -13.95 -32.07 -17.22
CA GLN A 10 -15.33 -31.67 -17.53
C GLN A 10 -15.98 -32.56 -18.57
N GLN A 11 -17.30 -32.69 -18.45
CA GLN A 11 -18.19 -33.12 -19.51
C GLN A 11 -19.15 -31.97 -19.82
N LYS A 12 -19.18 -31.57 -21.09
CA LYS A 12 -20.04 -30.49 -21.56
C LYS A 12 -21.49 -30.74 -21.15
N ASP A 13 -22.12 -29.70 -20.60
CA ASP A 13 -23.52 -29.66 -20.16
C ASP A 13 -23.89 -30.68 -19.06
N LYS A 14 -22.90 -31.30 -18.38
CA LYS A 14 -23.16 -32.33 -17.37
C LYS A 14 -22.38 -32.12 -16.07
N PHE A 15 -21.07 -31.94 -16.12
CA PHE A 15 -20.29 -31.71 -14.89
C PHE A 15 -18.94 -31.08 -15.17
N PHE A 16 -18.37 -30.45 -14.15
CA PHE A 16 -16.95 -30.16 -14.09
C PHE A 16 -16.39 -30.38 -12.68
N ILE A 17 -15.11 -30.66 -12.61
CA ILE A 17 -14.30 -30.61 -11.39
C ILE A 17 -13.04 -29.84 -11.76
N ARG A 18 -12.73 -28.80 -11.00
CA ARG A 18 -11.54 -27.98 -11.21
C ARG A 18 -10.79 -27.75 -9.92
N ALA A 19 -9.47 -27.79 -10.02
CA ALA A 19 -8.55 -27.47 -8.95
C ALA A 19 -7.60 -26.37 -9.41
N TYR A 20 -7.37 -25.41 -8.54
CA TYR A 20 -6.42 -24.33 -8.70
C TYR A 20 -5.43 -24.32 -7.55
N ALA A 21 -4.17 -24.06 -7.88
CA ALA A 21 -3.14 -23.74 -6.91
C ALA A 21 -2.45 -22.45 -7.37
N THR A 22 -2.62 -21.40 -6.58
CA THR A 22 -1.98 -20.11 -6.79
C THR A 22 -0.89 -19.98 -5.74
N ASN A 23 0.32 -19.67 -6.16
CA ASN A 23 1.44 -19.41 -5.26
C ASN A 23 2.01 -18.03 -5.61
N GLU A 24 2.25 -17.25 -4.57
CA GLU A 24 2.83 -15.92 -4.64
C GLU A 24 4.24 -15.98 -4.07
N ASN A 25 5.13 -15.18 -4.63
CA ASN A 25 6.49 -15.02 -4.14
C ASN A 25 6.94 -13.59 -4.43
N ALA A 26 7.09 -12.76 -3.40
CA ALA A 26 7.53 -11.38 -3.54
C ALA A 26 8.96 -11.24 -4.11
N GLY A 27 9.79 -12.29 -4.04
CA GLY A 27 11.19 -12.23 -4.47
C GLY A 27 11.97 -11.18 -3.68
N ASP A 28 12.68 -10.31 -4.40
CA ASP A 28 13.47 -9.20 -3.83
C ASP A 28 12.68 -7.88 -3.82
N SER A 29 11.35 -7.95 -3.75
CA SER A 29 10.53 -6.74 -3.65
C SER A 29 10.76 -6.04 -2.31
N TYR A 30 10.68 -4.72 -2.32
CA TYR A 30 10.80 -3.87 -1.14
C TYR A 30 9.94 -2.62 -1.29
N ASP A 31 9.66 -1.94 -0.19
CA ASP A 31 8.92 -0.67 -0.21
C ASP A 31 9.87 0.51 -0.46
N ALA A 32 9.78 1.10 -1.66
CA ALA A 32 10.67 2.18 -2.06
C ALA A 32 10.57 3.45 -1.20
N TYR A 33 9.39 3.75 -0.64
CA TYR A 33 9.21 4.92 0.22
C TYR A 33 9.91 4.72 1.56
N PHE A 34 9.69 3.55 2.19
CA PHE A 34 10.39 3.22 3.43
C PHE A 34 11.90 3.08 3.22
N THR A 35 12.34 2.50 2.10
CA THR A 35 13.77 2.44 1.77
C THR A 35 14.39 3.83 1.72
N ALA A 36 13.71 4.80 1.07
CA ALA A 36 14.21 6.18 0.99
C ALA A 36 14.32 6.85 2.37
N LEU A 37 13.30 6.71 3.22
CA LEU A 37 13.32 7.24 4.58
C LEU A 37 14.42 6.63 5.45
N LEU A 38 14.61 5.31 5.36
CA LEU A 38 15.65 4.61 6.11
C LEU A 38 17.05 5.00 5.62
N LEU A 39 17.22 5.20 4.31
CA LEU A 39 18.47 5.71 3.74
C LEU A 39 18.80 7.11 4.26
N GLU A 40 17.84 8.03 4.21
CA GLU A 40 18.00 9.40 4.72
C GLU A 40 18.43 9.39 6.20
N ARG A 41 17.66 8.66 7.02
CA ARG A 41 17.90 8.55 8.47
C ARG A 41 19.18 7.83 8.83
N SER A 42 19.66 6.93 7.98
CA SER A 42 20.93 6.22 8.20
C SER A 42 22.14 7.12 8.06
N ALA A 43 22.05 8.19 7.24
CA ALA A 43 23.09 9.18 7.11
C ALA A 43 23.05 10.19 8.26
N LYS A 44 21.88 10.76 8.55
CA LYS A 44 21.67 11.74 9.61
C LYS A 44 20.22 11.69 10.09
N GLY A 45 19.99 11.73 11.41
CA GLY A 45 18.64 11.74 11.95
C GLY A 45 17.87 13.03 11.64
N ASP A 46 16.55 12.94 11.49
CA ASP A 46 15.67 14.06 11.11
C ASP A 46 15.88 15.31 11.98
N VAL A 47 16.05 15.13 13.29
CA VAL A 47 16.23 16.23 14.25
C VAL A 47 17.56 16.94 14.03
N ASP A 48 18.62 16.18 13.79
CA ASP A 48 19.96 16.71 13.59
C ASP A 48 20.04 17.45 12.25
N TRP A 49 19.52 16.82 11.18
CA TRP A 49 19.46 17.45 9.86
C TRP A 49 18.64 18.75 9.91
N GLY A 50 17.46 18.72 10.54
CA GLY A 50 16.61 19.89 10.69
C GLY A 50 17.27 21.00 11.52
N THR A 51 18.04 20.65 12.54
CA THR A 51 18.80 21.60 13.36
C THR A 51 19.92 22.27 12.55
N ASP A 52 20.68 21.49 11.78
CA ASP A 52 21.73 22.02 10.89
C ASP A 52 21.16 22.96 9.85
N TYR A 53 20.08 22.54 9.19
CA TYR A 53 19.37 23.33 8.19
C TYR A 53 18.89 24.64 8.78
N PHE A 54 18.14 24.58 9.88
CA PHE A 54 17.55 25.75 10.51
C PHE A 54 18.64 26.72 11.00
N THR A 55 19.71 26.20 11.58
CA THR A 55 20.83 27.00 12.08
C THR A 55 21.53 27.72 10.93
N ASN A 56 21.82 27.02 9.82
CA ASN A 56 22.44 27.63 8.65
C ASN A 56 21.51 28.68 8.02
N TYR A 57 20.26 28.34 7.75
CA TYR A 57 19.30 29.27 7.15
C TYR A 57 19.09 30.52 8.01
N SER A 58 18.97 30.36 9.33
CA SER A 58 18.77 31.47 10.26
C SER A 58 20.00 32.36 10.41
N THR A 59 21.22 31.80 10.35
CA THR A 59 22.46 32.56 10.57
C THR A 59 23.05 33.14 9.29
N GLN A 60 22.85 32.49 8.15
CA GLN A 60 23.39 32.91 6.85
C GLN A 60 22.31 33.51 5.95
N GLY A 61 21.14 32.86 5.83
CA GLY A 61 20.07 33.26 4.92
C GLY A 61 19.26 34.46 5.40
N VAL A 62 18.71 34.40 6.61
CA VAL A 62 17.84 35.47 7.15
C VAL A 62 18.52 36.85 7.16
N PRO A 63 19.81 37.01 7.52
CA PRO A 63 20.48 38.31 7.44
C PRO A 63 20.59 38.85 6.01
N ILE A 64 20.76 38.00 5.01
CA ILE A 64 20.78 38.43 3.60
C ILE A 64 19.43 39.00 3.22
N ILE A 65 18.33 38.30 3.53
CA ILE A 65 16.96 38.74 3.23
C ILE A 65 16.66 40.08 3.89
N ARG A 66 17.00 40.23 5.17
CA ARG A 66 16.74 41.46 5.94
C ARG A 66 17.54 42.67 5.47
N ASN A 67 18.63 42.46 4.74
CA ASN A 67 19.47 43.52 4.17
C ASN A 67 19.08 43.88 2.73
N LEU A 68 18.06 43.22 2.15
CA LEU A 68 17.61 43.53 0.81
C LEU A 68 16.96 44.93 0.74
N PRO A 69 17.14 45.66 -0.37
CA PRO A 69 16.48 46.94 -0.56
C PRO A 69 14.95 46.79 -0.47
N GLY A 70 14.30 47.59 0.36
CA GLY A 70 12.85 47.58 0.50
C GLY A 70 12.30 46.51 1.45
N TYR A 71 13.15 45.79 2.21
CA TYR A 71 12.67 44.85 3.22
C TYR A 71 11.69 45.55 4.19
N PRO A 72 10.44 45.07 4.31
CA PRO A 72 9.45 45.69 5.18
C PRO A 72 9.89 45.73 6.64
N THR A 73 9.59 46.82 7.33
CA THR A 73 9.83 46.96 8.76
C THR A 73 8.53 47.23 9.50
N TYR A 74 8.37 46.61 10.66
CA TYR A 74 7.18 46.83 11.49
C TYR A 74 7.41 48.01 12.43
N VAL A 75 6.49 48.97 12.38
CA VAL A 75 6.39 50.06 13.34
C VAL A 75 5.05 49.90 14.04
N PHE A 76 5.07 49.75 15.36
CA PHE A 76 3.85 49.62 16.15
C PHE A 76 3.07 50.94 16.13
N ASP A 77 1.79 50.85 15.75
CA ASP A 77 0.84 51.95 15.78
C ASP A 77 -0.42 51.53 16.57
N PRO A 78 -0.66 52.13 17.76
CA PRO A 78 -1.82 51.79 18.58
C PRO A 78 -3.16 52.21 17.95
N GLU A 79 -3.16 53.09 16.95
CA GLU A 79 -4.38 53.50 16.22
C GLU A 79 -4.72 52.56 15.06
N ASN A 80 -3.81 51.64 14.70
CA ASN A 80 -4.00 50.65 13.65
C ASN A 80 -3.96 49.22 14.21
N PRO A 81 -5.09 48.68 14.71
CA PRO A 81 -5.14 47.32 15.26
C PRO A 81 -4.77 46.23 14.23
N ASP A 82 -4.90 46.50 12.93
CA ASP A 82 -4.56 45.57 11.85
C ASP A 82 -3.11 45.73 11.35
N GLY A 83 -2.35 46.67 11.90
CA GLY A 83 -1.02 47.03 11.38
C GLY A 83 -0.02 45.88 11.40
N TYR A 84 -0.12 44.97 12.37
CA TYR A 84 0.72 43.77 12.40
C TYR A 84 0.39 42.81 11.25
N GLN A 85 -0.90 42.61 10.93
CA GLN A 85 -1.30 41.76 9.82
C GLN A 85 -0.89 42.37 8.47
N GLN A 86 -1.08 43.67 8.28
CA GLN A 86 -0.62 44.38 7.07
C GLN A 86 0.90 44.26 6.88
N TYR A 87 1.67 44.28 7.97
CA TYR A 87 3.10 44.02 7.93
C TYR A 87 3.41 42.58 7.47
N LEU A 88 2.73 41.56 8.00
CA LEU A 88 2.90 40.18 7.56
C LEU A 88 2.57 39.99 6.06
N ASP A 89 1.50 40.64 5.60
CA ASP A 89 1.10 40.63 4.18
C ASP A 89 2.20 41.29 3.32
N SER A 90 2.73 42.43 3.76
CA SER A 90 3.83 43.12 3.05
C SER A 90 5.12 42.29 2.97
N ILE A 91 5.42 41.48 3.99
CA ILE A 91 6.56 40.55 3.97
C ILE A 91 6.31 39.46 2.92
N THR A 92 5.10 38.92 2.86
CA THR A 92 4.73 37.86 1.90
C THR A 92 4.84 38.37 0.46
N ASP A 93 4.30 39.56 0.18
CA ASP A 93 4.40 40.21 -1.13
C ASP A 93 5.87 40.48 -1.49
N PHE A 94 6.65 41.04 -0.56
CA PHE A 94 8.07 41.29 -0.75
C PHE A 94 8.85 40.02 -1.11
N LEU A 95 8.64 38.92 -0.37
CA LEU A 95 9.37 37.67 -0.59
C LEU A 95 9.06 37.05 -1.95
N THR A 96 7.88 37.32 -2.53
CA THR A 96 7.51 36.82 -3.86
C THR A 96 8.46 37.32 -4.96
N ASP A 97 8.92 38.56 -4.85
CA ASP A 97 9.86 39.17 -5.79
C ASP A 97 11.28 38.58 -5.68
N TYR A 98 11.59 37.91 -4.58
CA TYR A 98 12.90 37.32 -4.28
C TYR A 98 12.89 35.79 -4.23
N THR A 99 11.85 35.14 -4.76
CA THR A 99 11.71 33.67 -4.78
C THR A 99 12.98 32.94 -5.21
N SER A 100 13.61 33.32 -6.33
CA SER A 100 14.85 32.67 -6.78
C SER A 100 16.03 32.82 -5.79
N LEU A 101 16.13 33.94 -5.09
CA LEU A 101 17.15 34.13 -4.04
C LEU A 101 16.82 33.26 -2.84
N ILE A 102 15.56 33.24 -2.41
CA ILE A 102 15.08 32.43 -1.28
C ILE A 102 15.34 30.95 -1.54
N ASP A 103 15.05 30.46 -2.76
CA ASP A 103 15.36 29.10 -3.20
C ASP A 103 16.87 28.82 -3.10
N SER A 104 17.72 29.75 -3.55
CA SER A 104 19.18 29.60 -3.43
C SER A 104 19.65 29.55 -1.97
N LEU A 105 19.01 30.29 -1.06
CA LEU A 105 19.32 30.26 0.37
C LEU A 105 18.88 28.95 1.03
N HIS A 106 17.70 28.44 0.66
CA HIS A 106 17.25 27.11 1.08
C HIS A 106 18.17 26.01 0.56
N ASN A 107 18.58 26.07 -0.71
CA ASN A 107 19.56 25.14 -1.28
C ASN A 107 20.91 25.20 -0.54
N ASN A 108 21.35 26.39 -0.10
CA ASN A 108 22.58 26.50 0.69
C ASN A 108 22.45 25.84 2.07
N ALA A 109 21.33 26.08 2.75
CA ALA A 109 21.03 25.47 4.04
C ALA A 109 20.88 23.94 3.95
N GLU A 110 20.19 23.45 2.91
CA GLU A 110 20.09 22.02 2.59
C GLU A 110 21.47 21.42 2.31
N ASN A 111 22.28 22.05 1.48
CA ASN A 111 23.65 21.58 1.22
C ASN A 111 24.48 21.55 2.49
N TYR A 112 24.34 22.53 3.38
CA TYR A 112 25.01 22.51 4.68
C TYR A 112 24.55 21.33 5.53
N ALA A 113 23.24 21.11 5.63
CA ALA A 113 22.66 19.99 6.38
C ALA A 113 22.98 18.62 5.76
N ASN A 114 23.17 18.54 4.45
CA ASN A 114 23.56 17.33 3.73
C ASN A 114 25.06 17.03 3.84
N ASN A 115 25.88 18.00 4.26
CA ASN A 115 27.30 17.80 4.52
C ASN A 115 27.55 17.27 5.94
N GLU A 116 28.76 16.76 6.17
CA GLU A 116 29.16 16.25 7.48
C GLU A 116 29.02 17.35 8.55
N SER A 117 28.08 17.16 9.48
CA SER A 117 28.03 17.96 10.71
C SER A 117 28.90 17.32 11.78
N VAL A 118 29.43 18.16 12.64
CA VAL A 118 30.58 17.93 13.53
C VAL A 118 30.32 16.98 14.72
N SER A 119 29.25 16.18 14.68
CA SER A 119 28.87 15.28 15.77
C SER A 119 29.21 13.81 15.47
N PRO A 120 29.75 13.06 16.45
CA PRO A 120 30.02 11.63 16.27
C PRO A 120 28.78 10.85 15.83
N GLY A 121 28.90 10.08 14.74
CA GLY A 121 27.82 9.23 14.22
C GLY A 121 26.93 9.90 13.16
N GLN A 122 27.21 11.13 12.77
CA GLN A 122 26.56 11.77 11.63
C GLN A 122 27.41 11.63 10.37
N HIS A 123 26.76 11.37 9.25
CA HIS A 123 27.40 11.23 7.95
C HIS A 123 26.80 12.21 6.96
N ALA A 124 27.59 12.55 5.93
CA ALA A 124 27.06 13.24 4.76
C ALA A 124 25.98 12.39 4.10
N PHE A 125 25.08 13.08 3.38
CA PHE A 125 24.05 12.45 2.58
C PHE A 125 24.62 11.36 1.67
N TYR A 126 23.98 10.19 1.67
CA TYR A 126 24.43 9.05 0.86
C TYR A 126 24.07 9.28 -0.60
N LEU A 127 25.06 9.68 -1.40
CA LEU A 127 24.86 9.92 -2.83
C LEU A 127 24.67 8.61 -3.59
N PRO A 128 23.61 8.46 -4.42
CA PRO A 128 23.41 7.29 -5.26
C PRO A 128 24.62 6.97 -6.13
N GLY A 129 24.98 5.67 -6.21
CA GLY A 129 26.15 5.19 -6.95
C GLY A 129 27.47 5.29 -6.19
N THR A 130 27.45 5.70 -4.92
CA THR A 130 28.60 5.57 -4.02
C THR A 130 28.54 4.25 -3.27
N ALA A 131 29.71 3.73 -2.87
CA ALA A 131 29.79 2.48 -2.10
C ALA A 131 29.02 2.54 -0.77
N VAL A 132 28.96 3.71 -0.12
CA VAL A 132 28.22 3.91 1.12
C VAL A 132 26.72 3.79 0.87
N PHE A 133 26.21 4.47 -0.17
CA PHE A 133 24.81 4.34 -0.58
C PHE A 133 24.45 2.90 -0.94
N ASP A 134 25.25 2.25 -1.79
CA ASP A 134 24.98 0.88 -2.24
C ASP A 134 24.98 -0.11 -1.07
N SER A 135 25.88 0.08 -0.09
CA SER A 135 25.91 -0.74 1.13
C SER A 135 24.67 -0.52 2.00
N ALA A 136 24.30 0.73 2.26
CA ALA A 136 23.12 1.06 3.06
C ALA A 136 21.83 0.59 2.37
N PHE A 137 21.72 0.79 1.05
CA PHE A 137 20.60 0.36 0.24
C PHE A 137 20.45 -1.16 0.25
N ASN A 138 21.54 -1.92 0.05
CA ASN A 138 21.51 -3.38 0.14
C ASN A 138 21.15 -3.85 1.54
N TYR A 139 21.68 -3.22 2.58
CA TYR A 139 21.32 -3.54 3.96
C TYR A 139 19.81 -3.36 4.19
N ILE A 140 19.26 -2.20 3.84
CA ILE A 140 17.84 -1.87 4.05
C ILE A 140 16.90 -2.75 3.20
N THR A 141 17.25 -3.05 1.94
CA THR A 141 16.38 -3.80 1.02
C THR A 141 16.41 -5.32 1.25
N THR A 142 17.34 -5.83 2.06
CA THR A 142 17.47 -7.27 2.33
C THR A 142 16.84 -7.70 3.66
N HIS A 143 16.56 -6.77 4.59
CA HIS A 143 15.97 -7.06 5.90
C HIS A 143 14.44 -6.94 5.89
N GLU A 144 13.75 -7.94 6.47
CA GLU A 144 12.30 -8.16 6.34
C GLU A 144 11.46 -7.31 7.30
N SER A 145 11.98 -6.94 8.47
CA SER A 145 11.18 -6.20 9.45
C SER A 145 11.59 -4.74 9.61
N TYR A 146 10.59 -3.89 9.82
CA TYR A 146 10.77 -2.50 10.22
C TYR A 146 11.58 -2.38 11.53
N ALA A 147 11.39 -3.31 12.47
CA ALA A 147 12.10 -3.34 13.75
C ALA A 147 13.60 -3.64 13.58
N GLU A 148 13.99 -4.29 12.49
CA GLU A 148 15.38 -4.58 12.13
C GLU A 148 15.97 -3.51 11.17
N GLY A 149 15.25 -2.41 10.93
CA GLY A 149 15.69 -1.34 10.03
C GLY A 149 15.62 -1.71 8.54
N GLY A 150 14.76 -2.68 8.19
CA GLY A 150 14.57 -3.18 6.83
C GLY A 150 13.30 -2.67 6.14
N SER A 151 13.27 -2.83 4.82
CA SER A 151 12.14 -2.46 3.95
C SER A 151 11.74 -3.58 2.99
N LYS A 152 12.33 -4.78 3.13
CA LYS A 152 12.04 -5.92 2.26
C LYS A 152 10.60 -6.36 2.45
N PHE A 153 9.92 -6.54 1.34
CA PHE A 153 8.56 -7.07 1.30
C PHE A 153 8.64 -8.58 1.13
N TYR A 154 8.25 -9.33 2.16
CA TYR A 154 8.29 -10.78 2.15
C TYR A 154 6.90 -11.38 1.96
N ASP A 155 6.72 -12.18 0.93
CA ASP A 155 5.50 -12.94 0.75
C ASP A 155 5.79 -14.25 0.03
N LYS A 156 5.32 -15.36 0.59
CA LYS A 156 5.29 -16.70 -0.01
C LYS A 156 3.95 -17.38 0.22
N SER A 157 2.88 -16.61 0.10
CA SER A 157 1.51 -17.08 0.32
C SER A 157 1.04 -18.06 -0.76
N ALA A 158 0.08 -18.92 -0.40
CA ALA A 158 -0.55 -19.85 -1.32
C ALA A 158 -2.07 -19.90 -1.15
N LEU A 159 -2.78 -20.10 -2.26
CA LEU A 159 -4.22 -20.33 -2.32
C LEU A 159 -4.51 -21.61 -3.09
N TYR A 160 -5.20 -22.54 -2.44
CA TYR A 160 -5.74 -23.74 -3.08
C TYR A 160 -7.25 -23.63 -3.20
N HIS A 161 -7.80 -23.96 -4.37
CA HIS A 161 -9.24 -23.90 -4.60
C HIS A 161 -9.71 -25.11 -5.41
N LEU A 162 -10.63 -25.88 -4.84
CA LEU A 162 -11.29 -27.01 -5.48
C LEU A 162 -12.77 -26.68 -5.68
N HIS A 163 -13.30 -26.93 -6.87
CA HIS A 163 -14.70 -26.64 -7.19
C HIS A 163 -15.24 -27.72 -8.13
N GLY A 164 -16.35 -28.34 -7.73
CA GLY A 164 -17.11 -29.26 -8.56
C GLY A 164 -18.56 -28.81 -8.74
N GLU A 165 -19.10 -29.08 -9.91
CA GLU A 165 -20.52 -28.88 -10.21
C GLU A 165 -21.04 -30.05 -11.05
N TYR A 166 -22.30 -30.41 -10.81
CA TYR A 166 -23.02 -31.41 -11.58
C TYR A 166 -24.40 -30.88 -11.97
N LYS A 167 -24.77 -31.07 -13.23
CA LYS A 167 -26.07 -30.75 -13.80
C LYS A 167 -26.84 -32.03 -14.10
N PHE A 168 -27.98 -32.18 -13.45
CA PHE A 168 -29.00 -33.16 -13.78
C PHE A 168 -30.03 -32.53 -14.72
N THR A 169 -30.41 -33.25 -15.77
CA THR A 169 -31.39 -32.79 -16.77
C THR A 169 -32.56 -33.78 -16.88
N PRO A 170 -33.32 -34.05 -15.80
CA PRO A 170 -34.54 -34.83 -15.91
C PRO A 170 -35.55 -34.12 -16.83
N GLY A 171 -36.41 -34.87 -17.52
CA GLY A 171 -37.25 -34.32 -18.60
C GLY A 171 -38.25 -33.21 -18.22
N PHE A 172 -38.37 -32.86 -16.94
CA PHE A 172 -39.29 -31.84 -16.43
C PHE A 172 -38.60 -30.59 -15.87
N MET A 173 -37.28 -30.63 -15.61
CA MET A 173 -36.50 -29.50 -15.10
C MET A 173 -34.98 -29.77 -15.16
N ASP A 174 -34.18 -28.73 -15.18
CA ASP A 174 -32.74 -28.79 -14.95
C ASP A 174 -32.45 -28.55 -13.46
N ILE A 175 -31.54 -29.34 -12.89
CA ILE A 175 -31.09 -29.21 -11.50
C ILE A 175 -29.57 -29.12 -11.52
N VAL A 176 -29.02 -28.08 -10.91
CA VAL A 176 -27.57 -27.90 -10.76
C VAL A 176 -27.22 -27.99 -9.30
N VAL A 177 -26.17 -28.72 -8.97
CA VAL A 177 -25.60 -28.75 -7.61
C VAL A 177 -24.10 -28.57 -7.71
N GLY A 178 -23.53 -27.78 -6.82
CA GLY A 178 -22.09 -27.55 -6.79
C GLY A 178 -21.57 -27.34 -5.39
N ALA A 179 -20.27 -27.59 -5.25
CA ALA A 179 -19.54 -27.41 -4.01
C ALA A 179 -18.15 -26.86 -4.32
N ASN A 180 -17.66 -25.96 -3.48
CA ASN A 180 -16.33 -25.41 -3.57
C ASN A 180 -15.65 -25.37 -2.21
N TYR A 181 -14.33 -25.52 -2.23
CA TYR A 181 -13.46 -25.46 -1.08
C TYR A 181 -12.26 -24.58 -1.40
N ARG A 182 -11.96 -23.61 -0.54
CA ARG A 182 -10.79 -22.74 -0.65
C ARG A 182 -9.96 -22.84 0.61
N MET A 183 -8.64 -22.79 0.45
CA MET A 183 -7.69 -22.77 1.55
C MET A 183 -6.65 -21.70 1.28
N TYR A 184 -6.63 -20.69 2.13
CA TYR A 184 -5.66 -19.60 2.16
C TYR A 184 -4.54 -19.96 3.14
N ARG A 185 -3.29 -19.86 2.68
CA ARG A 185 -2.09 -20.05 3.49
C ARG A 185 -1.20 -18.82 3.35
N PRO A 186 -1.53 -17.71 4.01
CA PRO A 186 -0.66 -16.54 4.07
C PRO A 186 0.71 -16.90 4.69
N ASN A 187 1.77 -16.31 4.15
CA ASN A 187 3.13 -16.43 4.65
C ASN A 187 3.93 -15.17 4.31
N SER A 188 3.76 -14.12 5.11
CA SER A 188 4.37 -12.80 4.96
C SER A 188 5.36 -12.42 6.06
N HIS A 189 5.56 -13.26 7.08
CA HIS A 189 6.46 -12.99 8.21
C HIS A 189 6.20 -11.63 8.92
N GLY A 190 4.95 -11.16 8.97
CA GLY A 190 4.63 -9.87 9.58
C GLY A 190 4.62 -8.68 8.63
N THR A 191 5.03 -8.84 7.36
CA THR A 191 5.09 -7.71 6.41
C THR A 191 3.73 -7.35 5.80
N ILE A 192 2.77 -8.30 5.80
CA ILE A 192 1.40 -8.11 5.27
C ILE A 192 0.35 -8.56 6.29
N PHE A 193 0.55 -9.74 6.86
CA PHE A 193 -0.33 -10.38 7.82
C PHE A 193 0.36 -10.50 9.17
N SER A 194 -0.40 -10.66 10.25
CA SER A 194 0.15 -10.88 11.59
C SER A 194 0.64 -12.34 11.79
N ASP A 195 1.51 -12.82 10.91
CA ASP A 195 2.05 -14.19 10.88
C ASP A 195 3.50 -14.28 11.40
N THR A 196 3.80 -13.51 12.44
CA THR A 196 5.08 -13.52 13.17
C THR A 196 5.13 -14.61 14.25
N ASN A 197 6.33 -14.97 14.74
CA ASN A 197 6.52 -15.88 15.90
C ASN A 197 5.88 -17.27 15.72
N ASP A 198 6.15 -17.95 14.60
CA ASP A 198 5.61 -19.28 14.25
C ASP A 198 4.07 -19.36 14.09
N VAL A 199 3.37 -18.23 14.12
CA VAL A 199 1.92 -18.18 13.87
C VAL A 199 1.66 -18.44 12.39
N LYS A 200 1.21 -19.66 12.08
CA LYS A 200 0.74 -20.03 10.75
C LYS A 200 -0.75 -19.78 10.66
N ILE A 201 -1.13 -18.73 9.95
CA ILE A 201 -2.54 -18.47 9.64
C ILE A 201 -2.91 -19.37 8.47
N THR A 202 -3.97 -20.14 8.65
CA THR A 202 -4.61 -20.90 7.58
C THR A 202 -6.10 -20.66 7.70
N ASN A 203 -6.74 -20.29 6.60
CA ASN A 203 -8.18 -20.05 6.57
C ASN A 203 -8.80 -20.91 5.47
N SER A 204 -9.81 -21.70 5.84
CA SER A 204 -10.52 -22.58 4.95
C SER A 204 -11.98 -22.14 4.82
N GLU A 205 -12.46 -22.11 3.57
CA GLU A 205 -13.85 -21.82 3.25
C GLU A 205 -14.46 -22.99 2.50
N PHE A 206 -15.68 -23.34 2.86
CA PHE A 206 -16.46 -24.36 2.16
C PHE A 206 -17.84 -23.82 1.81
N GLY A 207 -18.23 -23.96 0.55
CA GLY A 207 -19.53 -23.49 0.06
C GLY A 207 -20.22 -24.54 -0.77
N VAL A 208 -21.53 -24.66 -0.60
CA VAL A 208 -22.41 -25.51 -1.41
C VAL A 208 -23.52 -24.66 -2.00
N TYR A 209 -23.91 -24.97 -3.23
CA TYR A 209 -25.04 -24.31 -3.89
C TYR A 209 -25.85 -25.31 -4.70
N GLY A 210 -27.13 -24.98 -4.87
CA GLY A 210 -28.07 -25.73 -5.67
C GLY A 210 -28.98 -24.79 -6.45
N GLY A 211 -29.29 -25.14 -7.69
CA GLY A 211 -30.15 -24.38 -8.59
C GLY A 211 -31.18 -25.29 -9.26
N LEU A 212 -32.38 -24.75 -9.46
CA LEU A 212 -33.47 -25.38 -10.19
C LEU A 212 -33.83 -24.46 -11.37
N GLU A 213 -33.93 -25.01 -12.57
CA GLU A 213 -34.34 -24.31 -13.77
C GLU A 213 -35.46 -25.09 -14.47
N LYS A 214 -36.58 -24.43 -14.76
CA LYS A 214 -37.70 -25.05 -15.48
C LYS A 214 -38.11 -24.20 -16.67
N ARG A 215 -38.30 -24.86 -17.81
CA ARG A 215 -38.74 -24.26 -19.07
C ARG A 215 -40.21 -24.59 -19.30
N PHE A 216 -40.97 -23.61 -19.76
CA PHE A 216 -42.40 -23.69 -20.05
C PHE A 216 -42.67 -23.13 -21.45
N LEU A 217 -43.85 -23.44 -22.01
CA LEU A 217 -44.37 -22.86 -23.26
C LEU A 217 -43.38 -22.94 -24.43
N ASP A 218 -42.96 -24.16 -24.81
CA ASP A 218 -41.96 -24.38 -25.87
C ASP A 218 -40.67 -23.57 -25.71
N SER A 219 -40.27 -23.33 -24.45
CA SER A 219 -39.11 -22.52 -24.03
C SER A 219 -39.28 -21.01 -24.09
N LEU A 220 -40.49 -20.48 -24.32
CA LEU A 220 -40.80 -19.04 -24.24
C LEU A 220 -40.71 -18.50 -22.81
N LEU A 221 -40.88 -19.35 -21.79
CA LEU A 221 -40.79 -18.94 -20.38
C LEU A 221 -39.79 -19.81 -19.62
N LYS A 222 -38.83 -19.19 -18.94
CA LYS A 222 -37.82 -19.87 -18.11
C LYS A 222 -37.86 -19.33 -16.68
N ILE A 223 -37.98 -20.24 -15.71
CA ILE A 223 -37.94 -19.93 -14.28
C ILE A 223 -36.67 -20.54 -13.68
N ASN A 224 -35.91 -19.75 -12.93
CA ASN A 224 -34.73 -20.20 -12.18
C ASN A 224 -34.87 -19.88 -10.69
N ALA A 225 -34.34 -20.76 -9.84
CA ALA A 225 -34.22 -20.54 -8.40
C ALA A 225 -32.89 -21.15 -7.94
N THR A 226 -32.06 -20.37 -7.25
CA THR A 226 -30.75 -20.80 -6.77
C THR A 226 -30.63 -20.52 -5.28
N LEU A 227 -29.98 -21.40 -4.54
CA LEU A 227 -29.66 -21.24 -3.13
C LEU A 227 -28.18 -21.56 -2.93
N ARG A 228 -27.51 -20.79 -2.08
CA ARG A 228 -26.11 -20.99 -1.72
C ARG A 228 -25.93 -20.86 -0.21
N VAL A 229 -25.13 -21.76 0.34
CA VAL A 229 -24.72 -21.77 1.74
C VAL A 229 -23.20 -21.77 1.77
N ASP A 230 -22.61 -20.75 2.37
CA ASP A 230 -21.16 -20.64 2.55
C ASP A 230 -20.84 -20.67 4.05
N LYS A 231 -19.85 -21.50 4.42
CA LYS A 231 -19.28 -21.55 5.77
C LYS A 231 -17.79 -21.19 5.66
N ASN A 232 -17.39 -20.14 6.37
CA ASN A 232 -16.01 -19.67 6.49
C ASN A 232 -15.51 -20.03 7.91
N GLU A 233 -14.24 -20.40 8.10
CA GLU A 233 -13.68 -20.69 9.43
C GLU A 233 -13.74 -19.49 10.39
N ASN A 234 -13.69 -18.26 9.87
CA ASN A 234 -13.61 -17.02 10.67
C ASN A 234 -14.95 -16.29 10.85
N PHE A 235 -16.06 -16.77 10.26
CA PHE A 235 -17.38 -16.13 10.35
C PHE A 235 -18.53 -17.15 10.43
N ASP A 236 -19.62 -16.78 11.12
CA ASP A 236 -20.86 -17.56 11.13
C ASP A 236 -21.44 -17.75 9.72
N VAL A 237 -22.19 -18.84 9.53
CA VAL A 237 -22.78 -19.25 8.23
C VAL A 237 -23.57 -18.11 7.59
N LEU A 238 -23.18 -17.70 6.38
CA LEU A 238 -23.88 -16.69 5.59
C LEU A 238 -24.81 -17.38 4.58
N PHE A 239 -26.10 -17.07 4.68
CA PHE A 239 -27.10 -17.46 3.68
C PHE A 239 -27.24 -16.36 2.64
N PHE A 240 -26.83 -16.62 1.39
CA PHE A 240 -27.08 -15.71 0.29
C PHE A 240 -28.38 -16.12 -0.43
N ARG A 241 -29.38 -15.24 -0.44
CA ARG A 241 -30.62 -15.42 -1.23
C ARG A 241 -30.47 -14.67 -2.56
N PRO A 242 -30.27 -15.33 -3.71
CA PRO A 242 -30.26 -14.63 -4.97
C PRO A 242 -31.69 -14.29 -5.42
N PHE A 243 -31.80 -13.07 -5.90
CA PHE A 243 -32.93 -12.39 -6.51
C PHE A 243 -33.53 -13.18 -7.69
N GLN A 244 -34.86 -13.24 -7.81
CA GLN A 244 -35.55 -13.78 -9.01
C GLN A 244 -35.30 -12.84 -10.19
N GLN A 245 -34.72 -13.36 -11.29
CA GLN A 245 -34.69 -12.64 -12.56
C GLN A 245 -35.65 -13.32 -13.53
N CYS A 246 -36.83 -12.71 -13.69
CA CYS A 246 -37.73 -13.03 -14.80
C CYS A 246 -37.15 -12.39 -16.07
N THR A 247 -36.76 -13.23 -17.04
CA THR A 247 -36.46 -12.77 -18.40
C THR A 247 -37.60 -13.25 -19.30
N LEU A 248 -38.29 -12.30 -19.93
CA LEU A 248 -39.35 -12.51 -20.93
C LEU A 248 -38.77 -13.00 -22.26
#